data_AF-A0A559K4M8-F1
#
_entry.id   AF-A0A559K4M8-F1
#
_cell.length_a   1.000
_cell.length_b   1.000
_cell.length_c   1.000
_cell.angle_alpha   90.00
_cell.angle_beta   90.00
_cell.angle_gamma   90.00
#
_symmetry.space_group_name_H-M   'P 1'
#
loop_
_entity.id
_entity.type
_entity.pdbx_description
1 polymer ?
#
loop_
_entity_poly.entity_id
_entity_poly.type
_entity_poly.pdbx_seq_one_letter_code
_entity_poly.pdbx_strand_id
1 'polypeptide(L)'
;MQELMALSSRIVAKAGGLTLTEALTLSLPVFIYKPFGGQEKENALFFQSKGIARISYSVQELEEQLLTFLSDEAYAKAMQLRMTPLRKVNAADRIVEDILQTMNQQLLLPV
;
A
#
# COMPACT_ATOMS: atom_id res chain seq x y z
N MET A 1 -12.42 7.51 -8.30
CA MET A 1 -11.60 7.06 -7.15
C MET A 1 -10.15 7.51 -7.30
N GLN A 2 -9.47 7.13 -8.39
CA GLN A 2 -8.08 7.53 -8.65
C GLN A 2 -7.87 9.05 -8.65
N GLU A 3 -8.78 9.84 -9.23
CA GLU A 3 -8.68 11.31 -9.24
C GLU A 3 -8.66 11.90 -7.83
N LEU A 4 -9.55 11.43 -6.95
CA LEU A 4 -9.59 11.88 -5.55
C LEU A 4 -8.32 11.51 -4.80
N MET A 5 -7.82 10.29 -5.01
CA MET A 5 -6.55 9.85 -4.43
C MET A 5 -5.39 10.71 -4.94
N ALA A 6 -5.33 11.01 -6.25
CA ALA A 6 -4.27 11.83 -6.85
C ALA A 6 -4.23 13.27 -6.33
N LEU A 7 -5.38 13.80 -5.90
CA LEU A 7 -5.49 15.13 -5.27
C LEU A 7 -5.26 15.11 -3.74
N SER A 8 -5.15 13.92 -3.15
CA SER A 8 -4.99 13.75 -1.71
C SER A 8 -3.52 13.70 -1.29
N SER A 9 -3.22 14.03 -0.03
CA SER A 9 -1.88 13.88 0.55
C SER A 9 -1.68 12.56 1.31
N ARG A 10 -2.78 11.89 1.67
CA ARG A 10 -2.84 10.67 2.49
C ARG A 10 -4.25 10.07 2.42
N ILE A 11 -4.42 8.86 2.95
CA ILE A 11 -5.74 8.21 3.03
C ILE A 11 -5.96 7.58 4.41
N VAL A 12 -7.19 7.66 4.91
CA VAL A 12 -7.68 6.88 6.06
C VAL A 12 -8.59 5.78 5.50
N ALA A 13 -8.23 4.50 5.69
CA ALA A 13 -8.96 3.40 5.07
C ALA A 13 -8.80 2.07 5.82
N LYS A 14 -9.64 1.09 5.50
CA LYS A 14 -9.39 -0.32 5.83
C LYS A 14 -8.19 -0.85 5.03
N ALA A 15 -7.55 -1.89 5.53
CA ALA A 15 -6.37 -2.50 4.93
C ALA A 15 -6.69 -3.48 3.78
N GLY A 16 -7.59 -3.07 2.88
CA GLY A 16 -7.94 -3.83 1.69
C GLY A 16 -6.78 -3.84 0.68
N GLY A 17 -6.46 -5.01 0.12
CA GLY A 17 -5.29 -5.19 -0.74
C GLY A 17 -5.25 -4.23 -1.95
N LEU A 18 -6.39 -4.03 -2.62
CA LEU A 18 -6.50 -3.12 -3.76
C LEU A 18 -6.26 -1.65 -3.38
N THR A 19 -6.95 -1.16 -2.34
CA THR A 19 -6.79 0.23 -1.89
C THR A 19 -5.36 0.52 -1.46
N LEU A 20 -4.72 -0.44 -0.79
CA LEU A 20 -3.34 -0.31 -0.35
C LEU A 20 -2.35 -0.28 -1.53
N THR A 21 -2.55 -1.08 -2.58
CA THR A 21 -1.69 -1.07 -3.76
C THR A 21 -1.91 0.18 -4.63
N GLU A 22 -3.14 0.70 -4.71
CA GLU A 22 -3.43 1.99 -5.35
C GLU A 22 -2.76 3.14 -4.60
N ALA A 23 -2.93 3.21 -3.27
CA ALA A 23 -2.26 4.18 -2.41
C ALA A 23 -0.73 4.09 -2.54
N LEU A 24 -0.18 2.88 -2.61
CA LEU A 24 1.24 2.67 -2.83
C LEU A 24 1.72 3.24 -4.17
N THR A 25 0.96 3.01 -5.24
CA THR A 25 1.24 3.50 -6.59
C THR A 25 1.25 5.02 -6.64
N LEU A 26 0.31 5.67 -5.93
CA LEU A 26 0.18 7.12 -5.85
C LEU A 26 1.06 7.76 -4.76
N SER A 27 1.85 6.98 -4.01
CA SER A 27 2.63 7.45 -2.85
C SER A 27 1.79 8.19 -1.81
N LEU A 28 0.65 7.62 -1.45
CA LEU A 28 -0.21 8.10 -0.39
C LEU A 28 0.01 7.28 0.88
N PRO A 29 0.61 7.86 1.94
CA PRO A 29 0.66 7.23 3.25
C PRO A 29 -0.74 6.85 3.74
N VAL A 30 -0.84 5.69 4.38
CA VAL A 30 -2.13 5.10 4.78
C VAL A 30 -2.27 5.10 6.30
N PHE A 31 -3.41 5.56 6.80
CA PHE A 31 -3.79 5.47 8.21
C PHE A 31 -4.92 4.46 8.34
N ILE A 32 -4.67 3.38 9.09
CA ILE A 32 -5.55 2.22 9.17
C ILE A 32 -6.19 2.20 10.55
N TYR A 33 -7.51 2.34 10.60
CA TYR A 33 -8.26 2.30 11.84
C TYR A 33 -8.82 0.90 12.09
N LYS A 34 -8.46 0.31 13.24
CA LYS A 34 -8.94 -0.99 13.74
C LYS A 34 -8.95 -2.08 12.66
N PRO A 35 -7.78 -2.52 12.16
CA PRO A 35 -7.72 -3.57 11.16
C PRO A 35 -8.41 -4.84 11.69
N PHE A 36 -9.30 -5.40 10.87
CA PHE A 36 -10.02 -6.63 11.21
C PHE A 36 -9.12 -7.87 10.99
N GLY A 37 -9.45 -8.99 11.62
CA GLY A 37 -8.68 -10.24 11.49
C GLY A 37 -8.58 -10.76 10.05
N GLY A 38 -7.65 -11.69 9.83
CA GLY A 38 -7.39 -12.28 8.52
C GLY A 38 -6.49 -11.42 7.64
N GLN A 39 -6.73 -11.44 6.33
CA GLN A 39 -5.87 -10.81 5.31
C GLN A 39 -5.72 -9.29 5.49
N GLU A 40 -6.76 -8.61 5.97
CA GLU A 40 -6.66 -7.16 6.22
C GLU A 40 -5.64 -6.85 7.33
N LYS A 41 -5.60 -7.64 8.41
CA LYS A 41 -4.59 -7.47 9.46
C LYS A 41 -3.18 -7.70 8.94
N GLU A 42 -2.98 -8.74 8.14
CA GLU A 42 -1.67 -9.06 7.54
C GLU A 42 -1.19 -7.92 6.64
N ASN A 43 -2.08 -7.39 5.79
CA ASN A 43 -1.79 -6.24 4.95
C ASN A 43 -1.42 -5.00 5.77
N ALA A 44 -2.18 -4.71 6.83
CA ALA A 44 -1.93 -3.57 7.71
C ALA A 44 -0.55 -3.68 8.37
N LEU A 45 -0.22 -4.84 8.92
CA LEU A 45 1.07 -5.12 9.56
C LEU A 45 2.22 -5.04 8.56
N PHE A 46 2.04 -5.54 7.33
CA PHE A 46 3.03 -5.40 6.27
C PHE A 46 3.32 -3.93 5.98
N PHE A 47 2.29 -3.12 5.71
CA PHE A 47 2.46 -1.69 5.43
C PHE A 47 3.07 -0.92 6.62
N GLN A 48 2.65 -1.22 7.85
CA GLN A 48 3.23 -0.63 9.06
C GLN A 48 4.71 -0.99 9.20
N SER A 49 5.08 -2.25 8.98
CA SER A 49 6.48 -2.73 9.07
C SER A 49 7.41 -2.06 8.06
N LYS A 50 6.87 -1.64 6.90
CA LYS A 50 7.58 -0.87 5.89
C LYS A 50 7.66 0.63 6.19
N GLY A 51 6.99 1.09 7.25
CA GLY A 51 6.96 2.49 7.67
C GLY A 51 6.09 3.37 6.77
N ILE A 52 5.21 2.79 5.95
CA ILE A 52 4.35 3.52 4.98
C ILE A 52 2.89 3.60 5.42
N ALA A 53 2.56 2.98 6.56
CA ALA A 53 1.26 3.14 7.21
C ALA A 53 1.38 3.30 8.74
N ARG A 54 0.29 3.77 9.33
CA ARG A 54 0.06 3.74 10.78
C ARG A 54 -1.24 3.00 11.08
N ILE A 55 -1.23 2.26 12.18
CA ILE A 55 -2.39 1.53 12.67
C ILE A 55 -2.84 2.24 13.94
N SER A 56 -4.14 2.45 14.08
CA SER A 56 -4.75 3.03 15.29
C SER A 56 -5.90 2.16 15.77
N TYR A 57 -6.02 1.99 17.08
CA TYR A 57 -7.08 1.22 17.74
C TYR A 57 -8.08 2.11 18.50
N SER A 58 -7.84 3.41 18.56
CA SER A 58 -8.78 4.42 19.07
C SER A 58 -8.85 5.63 18.12
N VAL A 59 -9.91 6.43 18.25
CA VAL A 59 -10.07 7.66 17.46
C VAL A 59 -9.00 8.67 17.87
N GLN A 60 -8.66 8.71 19.17
CA GLN A 60 -7.63 9.57 19.73
C GLN A 60 -6.25 9.25 19.13
N GLU A 61 -5.90 7.96 19.07
CA GLU A 61 -4.63 7.54 18.47
C GLU A 61 -4.57 7.88 16.98
N LEU A 62 -5.69 7.71 16.25
CA LEU A 62 -5.77 8.10 14.84
C LEU A 62 -5.58 9.60 14.67
N GLU A 63 -6.25 10.40 15.50
CA GLU A 63 -6.14 11.86 15.49
C GLU A 63 -4.70 12.32 15.76
N GLU A 64 -4.05 11.80 16.81
CA GLU A 64 -2.65 12.12 17.15
C GLU A 64 -1.69 11.78 15.99
N GLN A 65 -1.85 10.59 15.39
CA GLN A 65 -1.05 10.15 14.25
C GLN A 65 -1.26 11.07 13.03
N LEU A 66 -2.50 11.47 12.76
CA LEU A 66 -2.84 12.36 11.65
C LEU A 66 -2.33 13.78 11.89
N LEU A 67 -2.43 14.32 13.11
CA LEU A 67 -1.93 15.64 13.46
C LEU A 67 -0.41 15.69 13.36
N THR A 68 0.29 14.68 13.89
CA THR A 68 1.75 14.54 13.76
C THR A 68 2.18 14.53 12.30
N PHE A 69 1.46 13.79 11.45
CA PHE A 69 1.76 13.75 10.03
C PHE A 69 1.54 15.10 9.32
N LEU A 70 0.52 15.86 9.72
CA LEU A 70 0.24 17.17 9.13
C LEU A 70 1.20 18.26 9.61
N SER A 71 1.71 18.15 10.84
CA SER A 71 2.59 19.16 11.44
C SER A 71 4.07 18.95 11.13
N ASP A 72 4.48 17.73 10.77
CA ASP A 72 5.86 17.38 10.47
C ASP A 72 6.04 16.98 8.99
N GLU A 73 6.41 17.96 8.17
CA GLU A 73 6.67 17.76 6.74
C GLU A 73 7.82 16.77 6.49
N ALA A 74 8.86 16.78 7.34
CA ALA A 74 10.01 15.89 7.18
C ALA A 74 9.59 14.43 7.41
N TYR A 75 8.76 14.20 8.42
CA TYR A 75 8.17 12.89 8.69
C TYR A 75 7.25 12.42 7.55
N ALA A 76 6.37 13.30 7.04
CA ALA A 76 5.50 12.98 5.91
C ALA A 76 6.30 12.59 4.66
N LYS A 77 7.32 13.39 4.32
CA LYS A 77 8.22 13.13 3.20
C LYS A 77 9.01 11.84 3.39
N ALA A 78 9.48 11.56 4.61
CA ALA A 78 10.18 10.31 4.91
C ALA A 78 9.27 9.09 4.74
N MET A 79 7.97 9.17 5.08
CA MET A 79 7.03 8.08 4.77
C MET A 79 6.87 7.89 3.27
N GLN A 80 6.67 8.96 2.50
CA GLN A 80 6.53 8.88 1.04
C GLN A 80 7.78 8.32 0.36
N LEU A 81 8.98 8.71 0.79
CA LEU A 81 10.25 8.18 0.25
C LEU A 81 10.40 6.67 0.44
N ARG A 82 9.92 6.13 1.57
CA ARG A 82 9.91 4.67 1.82
C ARG A 82 9.00 3.90 0.86
N MET A 83 8.02 4.57 0.25
CA MET A 83 7.09 3.94 -0.69
C MET A 83 7.71 3.66 -2.04
N THR A 84 8.64 4.52 -2.50
CA THR A 84 9.28 4.44 -3.82
C THR A 84 9.83 3.04 -4.17
N PRO A 85 10.69 2.40 -3.34
CA PRO A 85 11.23 1.08 -3.67
C PRO A 85 10.20 -0.06 -3.61
N LEU A 86 9.04 0.17 -3.01
CA LEU A 86 7.99 -0.84 -2.85
C LEU A 86 7.00 -0.86 -4.02
N ARG A 87 6.95 0.21 -4.82
CA ARG A 87 6.02 0.29 -5.96
C ARG A 87 6.34 -0.78 -7.00
N LYS A 88 5.29 -1.41 -7.50
CA LYS A 88 5.35 -2.35 -8.62
C LYS A 88 4.62 -1.72 -9.81
N VAL A 89 5.40 -1.03 -10.64
CA VAL A 89 4.90 -0.47 -11.91
C VAL A 89 4.60 -1.62 -12.88
N ASN A 90 3.47 -1.53 -13.58
CA ASN A 90 3.00 -2.50 -14.58
C ASN A 90 2.84 -3.93 -14.04
N ALA A 91 2.34 -4.08 -12.81
CA ALA A 91 2.19 -5.40 -12.18
C ALA A 91 1.34 -6.36 -13.01
N ALA A 92 0.24 -5.88 -13.61
CA ALA A 92 -0.62 -6.69 -14.47
C ALA A 92 0.15 -7.22 -15.70
N ASP A 93 0.86 -6.35 -16.42
CA ASP A 93 1.65 -6.74 -17.59
C ASP A 93 2.72 -7.76 -17.23
N ARG A 94 3.41 -7.55 -16.09
CA ARG A 94 4.44 -8.50 -15.61
C ARG A 94 3.85 -9.86 -15.26
N ILE A 95 2.68 -9.89 -14.64
CA ILE A 95 1.98 -11.15 -14.32
C ILE A 95 1.59 -11.87 -15.62
N VAL A 96 1.06 -11.15 -16.62
CA VAL A 96 0.70 -11.73 -17.91
C VAL A 96 1.94 -12.28 -18.62
N GLU A 97 3.04 -11.51 -18.65
CA GLU A 97 4.31 -11.95 -19.24
C GLU A 97 4.84 -13.22 -18.57
N ASP A 98 4.85 -13.26 -17.23
CA ASP A 98 5.30 -14.42 -16.45
C ASP A 98 4.48 -15.68 -16.72
N ILE A 99 3.14 -15.54 -16.79
CA ILE A 99 2.23 -16.63 -17.15
C ILE A 99 2.52 -17.14 -18.57
N LEU A 100 2.63 -16.24 -19.55
CA LEU A 100 2.89 -16.63 -20.96
C LEU A 100 4.25 -17.32 -21.13
N GLN A 101 5.29 -16.85 -20.43
CA GLN A 101 6.61 -17.47 -20.44
C GLN A 101 6.56 -18.89 -19.83
N THR A 102 5.86 -19.04 -18.71
CA THR A 102 5.70 -20.34 -18.03
C THR A 102 4.97 -21.36 -18.92
N MET A 103 3.91 -20.93 -19.61
CA MET A 103 3.17 -21.79 -20.54
C MET A 103 4.03 -22.23 -21.73
N ASN A 104 4.82 -21.31 -22.31
CA ASN A 104 5.72 -21.63 -23.42
C ASN A 104 6.84 -22.60 -23.02
N GLN A 105 7.36 -22.51 -21.80
CA GLN A 105 8.36 -23.46 -21.30
C GLN A 105 7.79 -24.87 -21.08
N GLN A 106 6.55 -24.98 -20.62
CA GLN A 106 5.89 -26.28 -20.43
C GLN A 106 5.55 -26.96 -21.77
N LEU A 107 5.25 -26.20 -22.82
CA LEU A 107 5.02 -26.72 -24.18
C LEU A 107 6.30 -27.25 -24.86
N LEU A 108 7.48 -26.88 -24.35
CA LEU A 108 8.79 -27.31 -24.87
C LEU A 108 9.37 -28.53 -24.14
N LEU A 109 8.72 -29.03 -23.09
CA LEU A 109 9.11 -30.28 -22.43
C LEU A 109 8.52 -31.48 -23.22
N PRO A 110 9.34 -32.41 -23.74
CA PRO A 110 8.83 -33.60 -24.39
C PRO A 110 8.06 -34.47 -23.38
N VAL A 111 6.87 -34.92 -23.79
CA VAL A 111 6.04 -35.90 -23.07
C VAL A 111 6.76 -37.24 -22.98
#